data_AF-A0A075FZM4-F1
#
_entry.id   AF-A0A075FZM4-F1
#
_cell.length_a   1.000
_cell.length_b   1.000
_cell.length_c   1.000
_cell.angle_alpha   90.00
_cell.angle_beta   90.00
_cell.angle_gamma   90.00
#
_symmetry.space_group_name_H-M   'P 1'
#
loop_
_entity.id
_entity.type
_entity.pdbx_description
1 polymer ?
#
loop_
_entity_poly.entity_id
_entity_poly.type
_entity_poly.pdbx_seq_one_letter_code
_entity_poly.pdbx_strand_id
1 'polypeptide(L)' 'GHVEEAEEVYRADIELWKDNMWGLLGLKLCLEAKGDSDEELAEVTALFNERSSRADIVPAKTCFCAQDALEDNCCN' A
#
# COMPACT_ATOMS: atom_id res chain seq x y z
N GLY A 1 9.71 0.56 11.60
CA GLY A 1 8.61 -0.42 11.59
C GLY A 1 9.08 -1.72 10.96
N HIS A 2 8.19 -2.69 10.77
CA HIS A 2 8.48 -4.03 10.22
C HIS A 2 8.10 -4.12 8.73
N VAL A 3 8.76 -3.33 7.87
CA VAL A 3 8.38 -3.18 6.46
C VAL A 3 8.61 -4.46 5.66
N GLU A 4 9.73 -5.15 5.91
CA GLU A 4 10.09 -6.40 5.24
C GLU A 4 9.08 -7.52 5.54
N GLU A 5 8.75 -7.72 6.82
CA GLU A 5 7.74 -8.71 7.24
C GLU A 5 6.35 -8.37 6.66
N ALA A 6 5.98 -7.09 6.60
CA ALA A 6 4.72 -6.65 6.02
C ALA A 6 4.66 -6.89 4.50
N GLU A 7 5.76 -6.62 3.79
CA GLU A 7 5.88 -6.88 2.35
C GLU A 7 5.65 -8.35 2.03
N GLU A 8 6.28 -9.27 2.77
CA GLU A 8 6.09 -10.72 2.60
C GLU A 8 4.62 -11.13 2.77
N VAL A 9 3.94 -10.60 3.79
CA VAL A 9 2.52 -10.85 4.03
C VAL A 9 1.67 -10.37 2.84
N TYR A 10 1.93 -9.18 2.31
CA TYR A 10 1.15 -8.65 1.18
C TYR A 10 1.44 -9.38 -0.13
N ARG A 11 2.68 -9.83 -0.35
CA ARG A 11 3.01 -10.68 -1.49
C ARG A 11 2.26 -12.01 -1.43
N ALA A 12 2.23 -12.65 -0.25
CA ALA A 12 1.48 -13.89 -0.05
C ALA A 12 -0.04 -13.68 -0.22
N ASP A 13 -0.56 -12.54 0.22
CA ASP A 13 -1.98 -12.20 0.07
C ASP A 13 -2.37 -12.03 -1.40
N ILE A 14 -1.53 -11.37 -2.21
CA ILE A 14 -1.75 -11.20 -3.66
C ILE A 14 -1.63 -12.55 -4.40
N GLU A 15 -0.72 -13.44 -3.98
CA GLU A 15 -0.60 -14.78 -4.56
C GLU A 15 -1.85 -15.62 -4.31
N LEU A 16 -2.37 -15.59 -3.08
CA LEU A 16 -3.57 -16.34 -2.69
C LEU A 16 -4.84 -15.71 -3.30
N TRP A 17 -4.93 -14.39 -3.27
CA TRP A 17 -6.06 -13.60 -3.74
C TRP A 17 -5.59 -12.65 -4.84
N LYS A 18 -5.53 -13.20 -6.06
CA LYS A 18 -4.98 -12.50 -7.23
C LYS A 18 -5.49 -11.06 -7.34
N ASP A 19 -4.55 -10.13 -7.31
CA ASP A 19 -4.76 -8.69 -7.44
C ASP A 19 -5.77 -8.12 -6.43
N ASN A 20 -5.81 -8.68 -5.21
CA ASN A 20 -6.61 -8.13 -4.11
C ASN A 20 -6.20 -6.67 -3.84
N MET A 21 -7.19 -5.77 -3.84
CA MET A 21 -6.99 -4.34 -3.63
C MET A 21 -6.22 -4.03 -2.34
N TRP A 22 -6.50 -4.74 -1.24
CA TRP A 22 -5.83 -4.51 0.05
C TRP A 22 -4.39 -4.98 0.06
N GLY A 23 -4.12 -6.14 -0.55
CA GLY A 23 -2.77 -6.65 -0.76
C GLY A 23 -1.94 -5.69 -1.62
N LEU A 24 -2.51 -5.20 -2.73
CA LEU A 24 -1.87 -4.22 -3.62
C LEU A 24 -1.57 -2.89 -2.90
N LEU A 25 -2.51 -2.36 -2.10
CA LEU A 25 -2.27 -1.16 -1.30
C LEU A 25 -1.14 -1.37 -0.30
N GLY A 26 -1.15 -2.50 0.40
CA GLY A 26 -0.12 -2.82 1.38
C GLY A 26 1.27 -2.95 0.78
N LEU A 27 1.38 -3.69 -0.34
CA LEU A 27 2.62 -3.85 -1.07
C LEU A 27 3.13 -2.50 -1.59
N LYS A 28 2.25 -1.68 -2.18
CA LYS A 28 2.58 -0.32 -2.64
C LYS A 28 3.22 0.51 -1.52
N LEU A 29 2.59 0.54 -0.33
CA LEU A 29 3.10 1.31 0.83
C LEU A 29 4.46 0.79 1.32
N CYS A 30 4.70 -0.53 1.24
CA CYS A 30 6.00 -1.11 1.61
C CYS A 30 7.09 -0.70 0.60
N LEU A 31 6.78 -0.74 -0.70
CA LEU A 31 7.70 -0.33 -1.76
C LEU A 31 8.05 1.17 -1.68
N GLU A 32 7.05 2.02 -1.43
CA GLU A 32 7.26 3.46 -1.19
C GLU A 32 8.18 3.71 0.01
N ALA A 33 8.03 2.93 1.09
CA ALA A 33 8.84 3.08 2.30
C ALA A 33 10.30 2.60 2.12
N LYS A 34 10.55 1.66 1.21
CA LYS A 34 11.90 1.13 0.91
C LYS A 34 12.67 2.04 -0.04
N GLY A 35 11.98 2.71 -0.97
CA GLY A 35 12.61 3.65 -1.91
C GLY A 35 13.49 3.01 -2.99
N ASP A 36 13.44 1.68 -3.15
CA ASP A 36 14.41 0.91 -3.94
C ASP A 36 13.86 0.34 -5.25
N SER A 37 12.58 0.55 -5.60
CA SER A 37 11.93 -0.20 -6.69
C SER A 37 10.91 0.61 -7.49
N ASP A 38 11.40 1.53 -8.34
CA ASP A 38 10.54 2.40 -9.15
C ASP A 38 9.65 1.66 -10.15
N GLU A 39 10.18 0.61 -10.81
CA GLU A 39 9.43 -0.16 -11.80
C GLU A 39 8.32 -1.01 -11.15
N GLU A 40 8.67 -1.80 -10.13
CA GLU A 40 7.69 -2.60 -9.39
C GLU A 40 6.64 -1.72 -8.71
N LEU A 41 7.06 -0.59 -8.12
CA LEU A 41 6.14 0.37 -7.52
C LEU A 41 5.17 0.93 -8.58
N ALA A 42 5.63 1.24 -9.78
CA ALA A 42 4.77 1.71 -10.87
C ALA A 42 3.75 0.64 -11.30
N GLU A 43 4.17 -0.62 -11.42
CA GLU A 43 3.28 -1.74 -11.77
C GLU A 43 2.22 -1.99 -10.70
N VAL A 44 2.64 -2.11 -9.44
CA VAL A 44 1.72 -2.32 -8.30
C VAL A 44 0.77 -1.12 -8.16
N THR A 45 1.25 0.10 -8.39
CA THR A 45 0.41 1.30 -8.38
C THR A 45 -0.62 1.29 -9.50
N ALA A 46 -0.24 0.88 -10.71
CA ALA A 46 -1.17 0.77 -11.84
C ALA A 46 -2.26 -0.27 -11.56
N LEU A 47 -1.89 -1.44 -11.04
CA LEU A 47 -2.84 -2.48 -10.65
C LEU A 47 -3.76 -2.01 -9.52
N PHE A 48 -3.21 -1.38 -8.48
CA PHE A 48 -4.03 -0.83 -7.40
C PHE A 48 -5.08 0.14 -7.94
N ASN A 49 -4.67 1.08 -8.79
CA ASN A 49 -5.58 2.07 -9.39
C ASN A 49 -6.68 1.42 -10.24
N GLU A 50 -6.34 0.37 -11.00
CA GLU A 50 -7.32 -0.40 -11.77
C GLU A 50 -8.33 -1.09 -10.84
N ARG A 51 -7.85 -1.77 -9.80
CA ARG A 51 -8.69 -2.56 -8.89
C ARG A 51 -9.49 -1.72 -7.90
N SER A 52 -9.02 -0.51 -7.59
CA SER A 52 -9.75 0.46 -6.77
C SER A 52 -10.69 1.35 -7.59
N SER A 53 -10.72 1.25 -8.92
CA SER A 53 -11.47 2.17 -9.81
C SER A 53 -12.98 2.24 -9.54
N ARG A 54 -13.54 1.22 -8.89
CA ARG A 54 -14.97 1.13 -8.55
C ARG A 54 -15.25 1.28 -7.06
N ALA A 55 -14.24 1.54 -6.23
CA ALA A 55 -14.42 1.72 -4.80
C ALA A 55 -15.06 3.08 -4.53
N ASP A 56 -16.12 3.11 -3.70
CA ASP A 56 -16.75 4.38 -3.29
C ASP A 56 -15.77 5.27 -2.50
N ILE A 57 -14.85 4.65 -1.76
CA ILE A 57 -13.76 5.29 -1.03
C ILE A 57 -12.49 4.50 -1.31
N VAL A 58 -11.46 5.17 -1.82
CA VAL A 58 -10.15 4.58 -2.03
C VAL A 58 -9.34 4.72 -0.72
N PRO A 59 -8.99 3.62 -0.05
CA PRO A 59 -8.27 3.69 1.23
C PRO A 59 -6.83 4.15 1.03
N ALA A 60 -6.35 5.01 1.95
CA ALA A 60 -4.95 5.45 1.99
C ALA A 60 -4.04 4.48 2.77
N LYS A 61 -4.62 3.66 3.66
CA LYS A 61 -3.93 2.70 4.53
C LYS A 61 -4.68 1.37 4.57
N THR A 62 -3.97 0.29 4.88
CA THR A 62 -4.54 -1.06 4.96
C THR A 62 -5.29 -1.35 6.26
N CYS A 63 -4.97 -0.65 7.37
CA CYS A 63 -5.83 -0.64 8.55
C CYS A 63 -6.71 0.61 8.55
N PHE A 64 -8.02 0.43 8.70
CA PHE A 64 -8.93 1.57 8.92
C PHE A 64 -8.65 2.30 10.25
N CYS A 65 -7.95 1.64 11.17
CA CYS A 65 -7.49 2.20 12.43
C CYS A 65 -6.27 3.13 12.29
N ALA A 66 -5.53 3.02 11.18
CA ALA A 66 -4.34 3.82 10.96
C ALA A 66 -4.78 5.27 10.68
N GLN A 67 -4.41 6.17 11.59
CA GLN A 67 -4.55 7.59 11.32
C GLN A 67 -3.52 7.97 10.25
N ASP A 68 -3.89 8.89 9.36
CA ASP A 68 -2.88 9.60 8.58
C ASP A 68 -1.90 10.21 9.57
N ALA A 69 -0.60 10.08 9.28
CA ALA A 69 0.39 10.85 10.02
C ALA A 69 0.02 12.32 9.76
N LEU A 70 -0.66 12.94 10.73
CA LEU A 70 -0.85 14.38 10.74
C LEU A 70 0.54 14.97 10.55
N GLU A 71 0.72 15.81 9.53
CA GLU A 71 1.91 16.63 9.46
C GLU A 71 1.92 17.46 10.76
N ASP A 72 2.76 17.05 11.71
CA ASP A 72 3.04 17.82 12.91
C ASP A 72 3.79 19.08 12.47
N ASN A 73 3.05 20.10 12.01
CA ASN A 73 3.54 21.47 11.97
C ASN A 73 3.56 22.10 13.37
N CYS A 74 3.78 21.29 14.41
CA CYS A 74 3.93 21.77 15.77
C CYS A 74 5.38 22.24 15.98
N CYS A 75 5.76 23.32 15.27
CA CYS A 75 6.86 24.28 15.51
C CYS A 75 7.23 24.98 14.18
N ASN A 76 6.40 25.93 13.72
CA ASN A 76 6.87 27.08 12.93
C ASN A 76 6.94 28.30 13.85
#